data_AF-A0A925YIF6-F1
#
_entry.id   AF-A0A925YIF6-F1
#
_cell.length_a   1.000
_cell.length_b   1.000
_cell.length_c   1.000
_cell.angle_alpha   90.00
_cell.angle_beta   90.00
_cell.angle_gamma   90.00
#
_symmetry.space_group_name_H-M   'P 1'
#
loop_
_entity.id
_entity.type
_entity.pdbx_description
1 polymer ?
#
loop_
_entity_poly.entity_id
_entity_poly.type
_entity_poly.pdbx_seq_one_letter_code
_entity_poly.pdbx_strand_id
1 'polypeptide(L)'
;MRTAITTLTVAFLLIGTAWAQESVPAPANPFPTPPPPATPRIVAVPKPADTTLPNGLRVITVPRSGSGLVTVQLLVRTGAAGDPPGKNGRARMVAELLTKGTKSRTATQISDSVEQLGASLDSGAGYDSSSVTLSVLKTRIAVAMPIFADVVQNPTFPAEELNRLRAQTLDDLSVSYREPGTLARLVASRVLFGSTPYGNSAVGTPETLGKISQGDLAGWYRSQFQPANAVLIVTGDATAEEASALATKYLGAWKRSATKPVSGTRTSPAETT
;
A
#
# COMPACT_ATOMS: atom_id res chain seq x y z
N MET A 1 -3.45 -41.37 77.54
CA MET A 1 -2.42 -42.06 78.36
C MET A 1 -1.09 -41.92 77.65
N ARG A 2 -0.06 -41.46 78.37
CA ARG A 2 1.30 -41.15 77.89
C ARG A 2 2.16 -42.42 77.81
N THR A 3 2.99 -42.55 76.78
CA THR A 3 4.25 -43.34 76.75
C THR A 3 5.06 -42.90 75.51
N ALA A 4 6.18 -42.18 75.69
CA ALA A 4 7.58 -42.68 75.70
C ALA A 4 8.12 -42.92 74.26
N ILE A 5 8.83 -41.96 73.66
CA ILE A 5 10.32 -41.86 73.58
C ILE A 5 10.98 -43.22 73.35
N THR A 6 11.70 -43.40 72.22
CA THR A 6 13.13 -43.77 72.18
C THR A 6 13.65 -43.70 70.74
N THR A 7 14.67 -42.88 70.55
CA THR A 7 15.47 -42.69 69.35
C THR A 7 16.41 -43.90 69.15
N LEU A 8 16.52 -44.45 67.93
CA LEU A 8 17.67 -45.25 67.56
C LEU A 8 18.03 -45.01 66.08
N THR A 9 19.15 -44.33 65.91
CA THR A 9 19.83 -44.08 64.64
C THR A 9 20.52 -45.36 64.18
N VAL A 10 20.19 -45.87 63.00
CA VAL A 10 20.99 -46.90 62.32
C VAL A 10 21.22 -46.45 60.88
N ALA A 11 22.47 -46.12 60.60
CA ALA A 11 22.99 -45.86 59.27
C ALA A 11 23.05 -47.18 58.49
N PHE A 12 22.50 -47.22 57.28
CA PHE A 12 22.75 -48.29 56.34
C PHE A 12 23.10 -47.77 54.95
N LEU A 13 24.13 -48.41 54.44
CA LEU A 13 25.00 -48.08 53.33
C LEU A 13 24.25 -48.12 51.98
N LEU A 14 24.36 -47.05 51.18
CA LEU A 14 23.92 -46.98 49.79
C LEU A 14 24.81 -47.88 48.92
N ILE A 15 24.31 -49.05 48.53
CA ILE A 15 24.88 -49.84 47.42
C ILE A 15 24.12 -49.43 46.16
N GLY A 16 24.69 -48.50 45.41
CA GLY A 16 24.18 -48.10 44.09
C GLY A 16 24.47 -49.19 43.06
N THR A 17 23.47 -49.98 42.70
CA THR A 17 23.51 -50.82 41.51
C THR A 17 23.27 -49.95 40.29
N ALA A 18 24.35 -49.62 39.57
CA ALA A 18 24.29 -48.95 38.28
C ALA A 18 23.69 -49.92 37.25
N TRP A 19 22.44 -49.69 36.86
CA TRP A 19 21.87 -50.33 35.68
C TRP A 19 22.50 -49.63 34.46
N ALA A 20 23.46 -50.29 33.81
CA ALA A 20 23.99 -49.84 32.54
C ALA A 20 22.90 -50.01 31.47
N GLN A 21 22.21 -48.92 31.16
CA GLN A 21 21.29 -48.86 30.03
C GLN A 21 22.14 -48.81 28.75
N GLU A 22 22.23 -49.95 28.07
CA GLU A 22 22.88 -50.06 26.77
C GLU A 22 22.10 -49.21 25.76
N SER A 23 22.68 -48.07 25.38
CA SER A 23 22.07 -47.15 24.43
C SER A 23 22.08 -47.79 23.04
N VAL A 24 20.93 -48.29 22.59
CA VAL A 24 20.74 -48.72 21.20
C VAL A 24 20.95 -47.50 20.30
N PRO A 25 21.94 -47.50 19.39
CA PRO A 25 22.15 -46.36 18.49
C PRO A 25 20.95 -46.24 17.54
N ALA A 26 20.41 -45.02 17.43
CA ALA A 26 19.31 -44.71 16.51
C ALA A 26 19.72 -45.06 15.06
N PRO A 27 18.85 -45.69 14.26
CA PRO A 27 19.17 -46.01 12.87
C PRO A 27 19.44 -44.72 12.09
N ALA A 28 20.55 -44.71 11.33
CA ALA A 28 20.97 -43.58 10.52
C ALA A 28 19.86 -43.18 9.55
N ASN A 29 19.35 -41.96 9.72
CA ASN A 29 18.25 -41.41 8.93
C ASN A 29 18.69 -41.25 7.46
N PRO A 30 18.02 -41.86 6.46
CA PRO A 30 18.44 -41.85 5.05
C PRO A 30 18.07 -40.55 4.31
N PHE A 31 17.83 -39.45 5.02
CA PHE A 31 17.46 -38.20 4.36
C PHE A 31 18.67 -37.63 3.62
N PRO A 32 18.56 -37.36 2.30
CA PRO A 32 19.63 -36.70 1.56
C PRO A 32 19.95 -35.36 2.22
N THR A 33 21.24 -35.10 2.43
CA THR A 33 21.70 -33.83 2.99
C THR A 33 21.27 -32.68 2.07
N PRO A 34 20.86 -31.52 2.63
CA PRO A 34 20.49 -30.37 1.81
C PRO A 34 21.64 -30.02 0.88
N PRO A 35 21.37 -29.66 -0.40
CA PRO A 35 22.41 -29.20 -1.30
C PRO A 35 23.12 -27.98 -0.67
N PRO A 36 24.44 -27.82 -0.92
CA PRO A 36 25.19 -26.70 -0.37
C PRO A 36 24.54 -25.36 -0.77
N PRO A 37 24.58 -24.33 0.10
CA PRO A 37 24.02 -23.02 -0.21
C PRO A 37 24.54 -22.52 -1.56
N ALA A 38 23.64 -22.09 -2.44
CA ALA A 38 24.02 -21.48 -3.70
C ALA A 38 24.92 -20.27 -3.43
N THR A 39 25.89 -20.03 -4.32
CA THR A 39 26.72 -18.83 -4.23
C THR A 39 25.84 -17.57 -4.21
N PRO A 40 26.12 -16.60 -3.32
CA PRO A 40 25.34 -15.37 -3.24
C PRO A 40 25.36 -14.67 -4.61
N ARG A 41 24.18 -14.55 -5.24
CA ARG A 41 24.05 -13.75 -6.45
C ARG A 41 24.12 -12.29 -6.03
N ILE A 42 25.17 -11.58 -6.45
CA ILE A 42 25.24 -10.13 -6.29
C ILE A 42 24.16 -9.53 -7.19
N VAL A 43 23.09 -9.04 -6.58
CA VAL A 43 22.03 -8.32 -7.30
C VAL A 43 22.53 -6.92 -7.59
N ALA A 44 22.86 -6.63 -8.85
CA ALA A 44 23.13 -5.27 -9.28
C ALA A 44 21.81 -4.48 -9.26
N VAL A 45 21.68 -3.54 -8.32
CA VAL A 45 20.54 -2.62 -8.28
C VAL A 45 20.76 -1.56 -9.36
N PRO A 46 19.85 -1.43 -10.35
CA PRO A 46 19.99 -0.42 -11.39
C PRO A 46 19.91 0.99 -10.78
N LYS A 47 20.76 1.90 -11.25
CA LYS A 47 20.73 3.30 -10.84
C LYS A 47 19.47 3.98 -11.40
N PRO A 48 18.60 4.58 -10.58
CA PRO A 48 17.44 5.31 -11.07
C PRO A 48 17.86 6.54 -11.88
N ALA A 49 17.20 6.77 -13.01
CA ALA A 49 17.24 8.04 -13.73
C ALA A 49 16.15 8.96 -13.18
N ASP A 50 16.46 10.24 -13.02
CA ASP A 50 15.56 11.25 -12.45
C ASP A 50 15.52 12.46 -13.37
N THR A 51 14.33 12.83 -13.82
CA THR A 51 14.11 13.94 -14.75
C THR A 51 12.86 14.70 -14.33
N THR A 52 12.86 16.02 -14.51
CA THR A 52 11.68 16.84 -14.24
C THR A 52 11.17 17.45 -15.53
N LEU A 53 9.88 17.25 -15.82
CA LEU A 53 9.21 17.83 -16.98
C LEU A 53 8.98 19.35 -16.79
N PRO A 54 8.78 20.12 -17.88
CA PRO A 54 8.51 21.56 -17.79
C PRO A 54 7.28 21.94 -16.94
N ASN A 55 6.29 21.04 -16.83
CA ASN A 55 5.10 21.25 -15.99
C ASN A 55 5.35 20.97 -14.49
N GLY A 56 6.57 20.55 -14.12
CA GLY A 56 6.98 20.26 -12.75
C GLY A 56 6.75 18.81 -12.29
N LEU A 57 6.27 17.92 -13.18
CA LEU A 57 6.17 16.49 -12.86
C LEU A 57 7.57 15.87 -12.82
N ARG A 58 7.94 15.28 -11.69
CA ARG A 58 9.16 14.48 -11.56
C ARG A 58 8.91 13.08 -12.11
N VAL A 59 9.82 12.59 -12.94
CA VAL A 59 9.79 11.27 -13.58
C VAL A 59 11.03 10.50 -13.13
N ILE A 60 10.82 9.41 -12.41
CA ILE A 60 11.86 8.49 -11.97
C ILE A 60 11.75 7.22 -12.80
N THR A 61 12.84 6.83 -13.47
CA THR A 61 12.87 5.59 -14.26
C THR A 61 13.84 4.60 -13.64
N VAL A 62 13.42 3.36 -13.47
CA VAL A 62 14.25 2.25 -13.01
C VAL A 62 14.22 1.14 -14.07
N PRO A 63 15.14 1.19 -15.05
CA PRO A 63 15.16 0.22 -16.14
C PRO A 63 15.45 -1.19 -15.63
N ARG A 64 14.68 -2.16 -16.12
CA ARG A 64 14.87 -3.59 -15.89
C ARG A 64 14.53 -4.35 -17.17
N SER A 65 15.56 -4.68 -17.93
CA SER A 65 15.44 -5.44 -19.18
C SER A 65 15.02 -6.90 -18.93
N GLY A 66 14.41 -7.52 -19.94
CA GLY A 66 14.10 -8.95 -19.95
C GLY A 66 12.77 -9.37 -19.33
N SER A 67 11.99 -8.42 -18.77
CA SER A 67 10.65 -8.71 -18.26
C SER A 67 9.56 -8.61 -19.33
N GLY A 68 9.78 -7.82 -20.40
CA GLY A 68 8.74 -7.47 -21.37
C GLY A 68 7.58 -6.66 -20.81
N LEU A 69 7.61 -6.31 -19.52
CA LEU A 69 6.60 -5.56 -18.80
C LEU A 69 7.11 -4.16 -18.44
N VAL A 70 6.20 -3.20 -18.45
CA VAL A 70 6.42 -1.84 -17.99
C VAL A 70 5.36 -1.52 -16.97
N THR A 71 5.79 -1.10 -15.78
CA THR A 71 4.91 -0.61 -14.72
C THR A 71 5.09 0.89 -14.59
N VAL A 72 4.00 1.62 -14.75
CA VAL A 72 3.90 3.06 -14.58
C VAL A 72 3.09 3.35 -13.33
N GLN A 73 3.68 3.99 -12.36
CA GLN A 73 3.02 4.37 -11.11
C GLN A 73 3.08 5.88 -10.94
N LEU A 74 1.92 6.52 -10.82
CA LEU A 74 1.84 7.89 -10.34
C LEU A 74 1.68 7.84 -8.82
N LEU A 75 2.63 8.42 -8.10
CA LEU A 75 2.55 8.62 -6.67
C LEU A 75 2.23 10.09 -6.37
N VAL A 76 1.12 10.35 -5.71
CA VAL A 76 0.74 11.68 -5.23
C VAL A 76 1.02 11.76 -3.75
N ARG A 77 1.73 12.81 -3.30
CA ARG A 77 2.14 13.01 -1.90
C ARG A 77 0.99 13.55 -1.04
N THR A 78 -0.13 12.85 -1.07
CA THR A 78 -1.32 13.11 -0.26
C THR A 78 -2.02 11.79 0.02
N GLY A 79 -2.63 11.64 1.18
CA GLY A 79 -3.39 10.45 1.54
C GLY A 79 -4.39 10.79 2.64
N ALA A 80 -4.81 9.79 3.42
CA ALA A 80 -5.77 9.98 4.50
C ALA A 80 -5.28 10.95 5.59
N ALA A 81 -3.96 11.16 5.74
CA ALA A 81 -3.42 12.19 6.64
C ALA A 81 -3.78 13.63 6.20
N GLY A 82 -4.19 13.82 4.94
CA GLY A 82 -4.69 15.09 4.40
C GLY A 82 -6.21 15.26 4.52
N ASP A 83 -6.92 14.32 5.14
CA ASP A 83 -8.37 14.42 5.35
C ASP A 83 -8.72 15.44 6.45
N PRO A 84 -9.63 16.39 6.19
CA PRO A 84 -10.03 17.35 7.18
C PRO A 84 -10.86 16.63 8.26
N PRO A 85 -10.88 17.17 9.49
CA PRO A 85 -11.70 16.64 10.56
C PRO A 85 -13.16 16.46 10.11
N GLY A 86 -13.71 15.27 10.37
CA GLY A 86 -15.09 14.93 10.00
C GLY A 86 -15.31 14.47 8.55
N LYS A 87 -14.26 14.43 7.70
CA LYS A 87 -14.31 13.83 6.35
C LYS A 87 -13.23 12.76 6.15
N ASN A 88 -12.95 12.00 7.20
CA ASN A 88 -12.04 10.85 7.13
C ASN A 88 -12.54 9.84 6.09
N GLY A 89 -11.62 9.31 5.27
CA GLY A 89 -11.92 8.37 4.19
C GLY A 89 -12.06 9.04 2.82
N ARG A 90 -12.07 10.38 2.75
CA ARG A 90 -12.18 11.13 1.50
C ARG A 90 -11.00 10.84 0.56
N ALA A 91 -9.77 10.79 1.06
CA ALA A 91 -8.60 10.49 0.24
C ALA A 91 -8.71 9.11 -0.43
N ARG A 92 -9.14 8.09 0.33
CA ARG A 92 -9.39 6.75 -0.19
C ARG A 92 -10.49 6.75 -1.26
N MET A 93 -11.63 7.37 -0.96
CA MET A 93 -12.75 7.44 -1.91
C MET A 93 -12.35 8.13 -3.20
N VAL A 94 -11.58 9.23 -3.14
CA VAL A 94 -11.05 9.87 -4.35
C VAL A 94 -10.21 8.89 -5.15
N ALA A 95 -9.24 8.23 -4.51
CA ALA A 95 -8.33 7.33 -5.20
C ALA A 95 -9.06 6.14 -5.83
N GLU A 96 -10.00 5.51 -5.13
CA GLU A 96 -10.79 4.38 -5.65
C GLU A 96 -11.71 4.78 -6.80
N LEU A 97 -12.26 5.99 -6.76
CA LEU A 97 -13.15 6.49 -7.82
C LEU A 97 -12.41 6.97 -9.08
N LEU A 98 -11.07 7.11 -9.06
CA LEU A 98 -10.29 7.50 -10.25
C LEU A 98 -10.54 6.53 -11.42
N THR A 99 -10.63 5.23 -11.12
CA THR A 99 -10.87 4.18 -12.14
C THR A 99 -12.35 3.94 -12.44
N LYS A 100 -13.27 4.70 -11.82
CA LYS A 100 -14.72 4.50 -11.94
C LYS A 100 -15.41 5.46 -12.90
N GLY A 101 -14.66 6.35 -13.53
CA GLY A 101 -15.20 7.17 -14.60
C GLY A 101 -14.38 8.41 -14.88
N THR A 102 -14.19 8.68 -16.17
CA THR A 102 -13.57 9.89 -16.67
C THR A 102 -14.57 10.66 -17.54
N LYS A 103 -14.13 11.79 -18.09
CA LYS A 103 -14.93 12.54 -19.09
C LYS A 103 -15.15 11.76 -20.38
N SER A 104 -14.30 10.77 -20.69
CA SER A 104 -14.32 10.06 -21.97
C SER A 104 -14.66 8.56 -21.84
N ARG A 105 -14.63 7.99 -20.64
CA ARG A 105 -14.86 6.56 -20.39
C ARG A 105 -15.65 6.31 -19.11
N THR A 106 -16.56 5.35 -19.15
CA THR A 106 -17.23 4.78 -17.97
C THR A 106 -16.31 3.79 -17.24
N ALA A 107 -16.66 3.39 -16.01
CA ALA A 107 -15.94 2.36 -15.26
C ALA A 107 -15.73 1.07 -16.08
N THR A 108 -16.80 0.56 -16.71
CA THR A 108 -16.76 -0.64 -17.55
C THR A 108 -15.86 -0.46 -18.75
N GLN A 109 -15.95 0.67 -19.45
CA GLN A 109 -15.07 0.94 -20.60
C GLN A 109 -13.59 1.01 -20.20
N ILE A 110 -13.27 1.54 -19.01
CA ILE A 110 -11.90 1.53 -18.48
C ILE A 110 -11.45 0.08 -18.23
N SER A 111 -12.25 -0.72 -17.52
CA SER A 111 -11.93 -2.13 -17.22
C SER A 111 -11.73 -2.93 -18.50
N ASP A 112 -12.71 -2.90 -19.41
CA ASP A 112 -12.68 -3.65 -20.67
C ASP A 112 -11.47 -3.28 -21.52
N SER A 113 -11.15 -1.98 -21.63
CA SER A 113 -9.99 -1.51 -22.40
C SER A 113 -8.67 -1.97 -21.79
N VAL A 114 -8.57 -2.00 -20.46
CA VAL A 114 -7.35 -2.45 -19.74
C VAL A 114 -7.20 -3.97 -19.87
N GLU A 115 -8.28 -4.72 -19.70
CA GLU A 115 -8.29 -6.18 -19.83
C GLU A 115 -7.97 -6.63 -21.26
N GLN A 116 -8.52 -5.97 -22.29
CA GLN A 116 -8.21 -6.25 -23.69
C GLN A 116 -6.72 -6.09 -24.03
N LEU A 117 -6.01 -5.24 -23.28
CA LEU A 117 -4.57 -5.03 -23.44
C LEU A 117 -3.73 -6.04 -22.66
N GLY A 118 -4.36 -6.92 -21.87
CA GLY A 118 -3.68 -7.78 -20.90
C GLY A 118 -2.94 -6.97 -19.83
N ALA A 119 -3.48 -5.80 -19.49
CA ALA A 119 -2.90 -4.87 -18.52
C ALA A 119 -3.65 -4.95 -17.19
N SER A 120 -3.05 -4.38 -16.14
CA SER A 120 -3.74 -4.07 -14.87
C SER A 120 -3.68 -2.57 -14.61
N LEU A 121 -4.78 -2.01 -14.09
CA LEU A 121 -4.88 -0.60 -13.71
C LEU A 121 -5.56 -0.50 -12.35
N ASP A 122 -4.81 -0.06 -11.36
CA ASP A 122 -5.23 0.01 -9.97
C ASP A 122 -5.01 1.39 -9.39
N SER A 123 -5.83 1.79 -8.42
CA SER A 123 -5.67 3.03 -7.68
C SER A 123 -6.04 2.88 -6.22
N GLY A 124 -5.39 3.65 -5.36
CA GLY A 124 -5.63 3.58 -3.92
C GLY A 124 -4.96 4.69 -3.13
N ALA A 125 -5.28 4.79 -1.85
CA ALA A 125 -4.65 5.72 -0.93
C ALA A 125 -4.28 5.04 0.39
N GLY A 126 -3.06 5.33 0.85
CA GLY A 126 -2.63 5.13 2.22
C GLY A 126 -2.77 6.41 3.05
N TYR A 127 -2.08 6.46 4.19
CA TYR A 127 -2.05 7.67 5.03
C TYR A 127 -1.31 8.82 4.35
N ASP A 128 -0.14 8.55 3.77
CA ASP A 128 0.77 9.60 3.30
C ASP A 128 0.72 9.85 1.80
N SER A 129 0.22 8.87 1.05
CA SER A 129 0.26 8.90 -0.40
C SER A 129 -0.93 8.20 -1.04
N SER A 130 -1.23 8.62 -2.26
CA SER A 130 -2.21 8.02 -3.15
C SER A 130 -1.49 7.61 -4.42
N SER A 131 -1.90 6.50 -5.01
CA SER A 131 -1.27 5.97 -6.20
C SER A 131 -2.27 5.57 -7.28
N VAL A 132 -1.81 5.66 -8.52
CA VAL A 132 -2.43 5.04 -9.69
C VAL A 132 -1.34 4.23 -10.37
N THR A 133 -1.56 2.95 -10.58
CA THR A 133 -0.55 2.02 -11.10
C THR A 133 -1.11 1.31 -12.33
N LEU A 134 -0.39 1.41 -13.45
CA LEU A 134 -0.62 0.67 -14.67
C LEU A 134 0.51 -0.34 -14.86
N SER A 135 0.21 -1.60 -15.10
CA SER A 135 1.19 -2.60 -15.54
C SER A 135 0.76 -3.21 -16.87
N VAL A 136 1.66 -3.22 -17.85
CA VAL A 136 1.33 -3.65 -19.21
C VAL A 136 2.57 -4.15 -19.96
N LEU A 137 2.38 -4.96 -20.99
CA LEU A 137 3.45 -5.34 -21.91
C LEU A 137 4.04 -4.11 -22.62
N LYS A 138 5.36 -4.08 -22.82
CA LYS A 138 6.07 -3.01 -23.52
C LYS A 138 5.45 -2.70 -24.89
N THR A 139 5.04 -3.73 -25.62
CA THR A 139 4.42 -3.61 -26.95
C THR A 139 3.06 -2.91 -26.94
N ARG A 140 2.38 -2.84 -25.79
CA ARG A 140 1.05 -2.25 -25.63
C ARG A 140 1.05 -0.93 -24.85
N ILE A 141 2.19 -0.50 -24.30
CA ILE A 141 2.29 0.72 -23.47
C ILE A 141 1.77 1.98 -24.18
N ALA A 142 2.01 2.11 -25.49
CA ALA A 142 1.57 3.25 -26.27
C ALA A 142 0.03 3.38 -26.34
N VAL A 143 -0.69 2.26 -26.22
CA VAL A 143 -2.17 2.20 -26.23
C VAL A 143 -2.74 2.31 -24.81
N ALA A 144 -2.03 1.79 -23.81
CA ALA A 144 -2.46 1.84 -22.40
C ALA A 144 -2.25 3.22 -21.75
N MET A 145 -1.16 3.92 -22.10
CA MET A 145 -0.79 5.20 -21.48
C MET A 145 -1.85 6.32 -21.65
N PRO A 146 -2.57 6.44 -22.80
CA PRO A 146 -3.73 7.33 -22.90
C PRO A 146 -4.84 7.06 -21.88
N ILE A 147 -5.12 5.78 -21.56
CA ILE A 147 -6.15 5.41 -20.58
C ILE A 147 -5.70 5.85 -19.19
N PHE A 148 -4.45 5.53 -18.84
CA PHE A 148 -3.85 5.97 -17.58
C PHE A 148 -3.87 7.50 -17.43
N ALA A 149 -3.47 8.22 -18.47
CA ALA A 149 -3.44 9.68 -18.47
C ALA A 149 -4.85 10.28 -18.32
N ASP A 150 -5.87 9.67 -18.90
CA ASP A 150 -7.26 10.10 -18.77
C ASP A 150 -7.81 9.87 -17.36
N VAL A 151 -7.54 8.70 -16.77
CA VAL A 151 -7.88 8.36 -15.37
C VAL A 151 -7.22 9.34 -14.39
N VAL A 152 -5.96 9.70 -14.63
CA VAL A 152 -5.21 10.62 -13.79
C VAL A 152 -5.71 12.06 -13.92
N GLN A 153 -6.09 12.53 -15.11
CA GLN A 153 -6.32 13.96 -15.39
C GLN A 153 -7.80 14.36 -15.46
N ASN A 154 -8.71 13.43 -15.78
CA ASN A 154 -10.11 13.75 -16.08
C ASN A 154 -11.15 12.91 -15.30
N PRO A 155 -10.98 12.58 -14.01
CA PRO A 155 -12.00 11.86 -13.27
C PRO A 155 -13.26 12.71 -13.08
N THR A 156 -14.43 12.08 -13.17
CA THR A 156 -15.74 12.75 -13.03
C THR A 156 -16.44 12.45 -11.71
N PHE A 157 -15.97 11.45 -10.97
CA PHE A 157 -16.57 10.96 -9.72
C PHE A 157 -18.09 10.72 -9.84
N PRO A 158 -18.56 9.80 -10.70
CA PRO A 158 -19.99 9.60 -10.94
C PRO A 158 -20.76 9.35 -9.63
N ALA A 159 -21.93 9.99 -9.48
CA ALA A 159 -22.71 9.92 -8.23
C ALA A 159 -23.16 8.48 -7.91
N GLU A 160 -23.49 7.70 -8.94
CA GLU A 160 -23.83 6.29 -8.80
C GLU A 160 -22.66 5.47 -8.22
N GLU A 161 -21.47 5.61 -8.80
CA GLU A 161 -20.26 4.94 -8.33
C GLU A 161 -19.84 5.39 -6.93
N LEU A 162 -20.02 6.68 -6.61
CA LEU A 162 -19.81 7.21 -5.26
C LEU A 162 -20.74 6.53 -4.25
N ASN A 163 -22.03 6.42 -4.57
CA ASN A 163 -23.01 5.80 -3.68
C ASN A 163 -22.74 4.30 -3.52
N ARG A 164 -22.40 3.61 -4.61
CA ARG A 164 -22.02 2.20 -4.61
C ARG A 164 -20.79 1.96 -3.74
N LEU A 165 -19.72 2.75 -3.93
CA LEU A 165 -18.50 2.64 -3.14
C LEU A 165 -18.77 2.92 -1.66
N ARG A 166 -19.61 3.92 -1.36
CA ARG A 166 -19.99 4.23 0.03
C ARG A 166 -20.70 3.05 0.68
N ALA A 167 -21.68 2.44 0.00
CA ALA A 167 -22.40 1.28 0.51
C ALA A 167 -21.44 0.10 0.77
N GLN A 168 -20.61 -0.24 -0.22
CA GLN A 168 -19.61 -1.29 -0.07
C GLN A 168 -18.66 -1.04 1.10
N THR A 169 -18.17 0.20 1.25
CA THR A 169 -17.26 0.55 2.36
C THR A 169 -17.94 0.43 3.72
N LEU A 170 -19.23 0.77 3.83
CA LEU A 170 -20.00 0.62 5.07
C LEU A 170 -20.20 -0.86 5.42
N ASP A 171 -20.48 -1.70 4.43
CA ASP A 171 -20.60 -3.14 4.61
C ASP A 171 -19.26 -3.76 5.05
N ASP A 172 -18.17 -3.40 4.39
CA ASP A 172 -16.80 -3.84 4.73
C ASP A 172 -16.40 -3.40 6.15
N LEU A 173 -16.77 -2.18 6.56
CA LEU A 173 -16.57 -1.68 7.92
C LEU A 173 -17.39 -2.49 8.94
N SER A 174 -18.62 -2.87 8.60
CA SER A 174 -19.47 -3.67 9.49
C SER A 174 -18.86 -5.04 9.80
N VAL A 175 -18.19 -5.65 8.82
CA VAL A 175 -17.43 -6.89 8.98
C VAL A 175 -16.16 -6.63 9.78
N SER A 176 -15.40 -5.60 9.38
CA SER A 176 -14.13 -5.23 10.02
C SER A 176 -14.27 -4.94 11.52
N TYR A 177 -15.38 -4.36 11.96
CA TYR A 177 -15.63 -4.07 13.39
C TYR A 177 -15.94 -5.30 14.22
N ARG A 178 -16.30 -6.42 13.60
CA ARG A 178 -16.50 -7.70 14.29
C ARG A 178 -15.20 -8.47 14.47
N GLU A 179 -14.14 -8.08 13.77
CA GLU A 179 -12.82 -8.68 13.90
C GLU A 179 -12.04 -8.03 15.06
N PRO A 180 -11.73 -8.76 16.14
CA PRO A 180 -11.09 -8.18 17.31
C PRO A 180 -9.74 -7.52 17.01
N GLY A 181 -8.95 -8.11 16.11
CA GLY A 181 -7.65 -7.55 15.72
C GLY A 181 -7.76 -6.22 14.98
N THR A 182 -8.72 -6.10 14.07
CA THR A 182 -8.96 -4.87 13.30
C THR A 182 -9.49 -3.76 14.23
N LEU A 183 -10.44 -4.09 15.09
CA LEU A 183 -10.96 -3.15 16.09
C LEU A 183 -9.88 -2.68 17.06
N ALA A 184 -9.07 -3.61 17.59
CA ALA A 184 -7.97 -3.28 18.49
C ALA A 184 -6.97 -2.33 17.83
N ARG A 185 -6.62 -2.54 16.56
CA ARG A 185 -5.73 -1.65 15.81
C ARG A 185 -6.31 -0.25 15.63
N LEU A 186 -7.60 -0.12 15.30
CA LEU A 186 -8.27 1.18 15.17
C LEU A 186 -8.27 1.96 16.48
N VAL A 187 -8.60 1.30 17.59
CA VAL A 187 -8.59 1.90 18.92
C VAL A 187 -7.16 2.26 19.33
N ALA A 188 -6.20 1.36 19.14
CA ALA A 188 -4.79 1.62 19.44
C ALA A 188 -4.25 2.82 18.67
N SER A 189 -4.52 2.93 17.36
CA SER A 189 -4.16 4.11 16.57
C SER A 189 -4.76 5.38 17.16
N ARG A 190 -6.04 5.36 17.57
CA ARG A 190 -6.68 6.52 18.17
C ARG A 190 -6.08 6.91 19.54
N VAL A 191 -5.72 5.93 20.36
CA VAL A 191 -5.10 6.17 21.67
C VAL A 191 -3.68 6.72 21.53
N LEU A 192 -2.87 6.14 20.63
CA LEU A 192 -1.47 6.53 20.43
C LEU A 192 -1.35 7.90 19.75
N PHE A 193 -2.18 8.18 18.75
CA PHE A 193 -2.06 9.37 17.91
C PHE A 193 -3.10 10.45 18.19
N GLY A 194 -4.05 10.20 19.08
CA GLY A 194 -5.04 11.18 19.52
C GLY A 194 -5.81 11.83 18.36
N SER A 195 -5.86 13.16 18.36
CA SER A 195 -6.52 13.97 17.33
C SER A 195 -5.67 14.22 16.08
N THR A 196 -4.44 13.69 16.01
CA THR A 196 -3.59 13.84 14.82
C THR A 196 -4.17 13.05 13.63
N PRO A 197 -3.77 13.35 12.38
CA PRO A 197 -4.33 12.69 11.21
C PRO A 197 -4.15 11.15 11.20
N TYR A 198 -3.08 10.62 11.80
CA TYR A 198 -2.84 9.18 11.91
C TYR A 198 -3.67 8.48 12.99
N GLY A 199 -4.31 9.24 13.89
CA GLY A 199 -5.27 8.72 14.85
C GLY A 199 -6.67 8.51 14.27
N ASN A 200 -6.91 8.98 13.03
CA ASN A 200 -8.17 8.80 12.32
C ASN A 200 -8.13 7.57 11.42
N SER A 201 -9.29 6.96 11.19
CA SER A 201 -9.42 5.84 10.24
C SER A 201 -9.17 6.32 8.81
N ALA A 202 -8.17 5.74 8.12
CA ALA A 202 -7.90 6.03 6.71
C ALA A 202 -9.03 5.61 5.76
N VAL A 203 -9.83 4.62 6.15
CA VAL A 203 -11.02 4.17 5.40
C VAL A 203 -12.23 5.05 5.71
N GLY A 204 -12.18 5.85 6.78
CA GLY A 204 -13.30 6.60 7.32
C GLY A 204 -14.09 5.83 8.38
N THR A 205 -15.19 6.43 8.82
CA THR A 205 -16.18 5.84 9.73
C THR A 205 -17.57 6.00 9.14
N PRO A 206 -18.59 5.26 9.61
CA PRO A 206 -19.96 5.45 9.12
C PRO A 206 -20.43 6.91 9.14
N GLU A 207 -20.04 7.67 10.17
CA GLU A 207 -20.40 9.07 10.34
C GLU A 207 -19.69 10.00 9.34
N THR A 208 -18.43 9.73 8.99
CA THR A 208 -17.67 10.59 8.06
C THR A 208 -18.01 10.27 6.61
N LEU A 209 -18.20 9.00 6.27
CA LEU A 209 -18.54 8.55 4.92
C LEU A 209 -19.86 9.13 4.41
N GLY A 210 -20.85 9.27 5.30
CA GLY A 210 -22.13 9.92 4.98
C GLY A 210 -22.03 11.42 4.70
N LYS A 211 -20.96 12.09 5.14
CA LYS A 211 -20.76 13.54 5.00
C LYS A 211 -19.92 13.94 3.78
N ILE A 212 -19.35 12.97 3.07
CA ILE A 212 -18.49 13.21 1.90
C ILE A 212 -19.37 13.35 0.65
N SER A 213 -19.37 14.55 0.07
CA SER A 213 -20.07 14.86 -1.17
C SER A 213 -19.17 14.71 -2.41
N GLN A 214 -19.78 14.58 -3.60
CA GLN A 214 -19.03 14.59 -4.86
C GLN A 214 -18.23 15.90 -5.05
N GLY A 215 -18.78 17.04 -4.60
CA GLY A 215 -18.09 18.33 -4.63
C GLY A 215 -16.83 18.36 -3.77
N ASP A 216 -16.86 17.69 -2.61
CA ASP A 216 -15.68 17.55 -1.74
C ASP A 216 -14.58 16.74 -2.39
N LEU A 217 -14.95 15.64 -3.05
CA LEU A 217 -14.02 14.77 -3.78
C LEU A 217 -13.37 15.54 -4.93
N ALA A 218 -14.17 16.19 -5.77
CA ALA A 218 -13.68 16.97 -6.90
C ALA A 218 -12.82 18.16 -6.46
N GLY A 219 -13.21 18.85 -5.38
CA GLY A 219 -12.44 19.95 -4.80
C GLY A 219 -11.09 19.49 -4.27
N TRP A 220 -11.06 18.38 -3.52
CA TRP A 220 -9.82 17.83 -2.99
C TRP A 220 -8.91 17.33 -4.10
N TYR A 221 -9.44 16.57 -5.06
CA TYR A 221 -8.70 16.10 -6.23
C TYR A 221 -7.99 17.26 -6.94
N ARG A 222 -8.70 18.34 -7.27
CA ARG A 222 -8.10 19.53 -7.92
C ARG A 222 -6.99 20.20 -7.10
N SER A 223 -7.05 20.09 -5.77
CA SER A 223 -6.06 20.70 -4.88
C SER A 223 -4.80 19.85 -4.68
N GLN A 224 -4.91 18.52 -4.80
CA GLN A 224 -3.80 17.61 -4.47
C GLN A 224 -3.22 16.87 -5.69
N PHE A 225 -4.05 16.51 -6.67
CA PHE A 225 -3.64 15.83 -7.89
C PHE A 225 -3.13 16.86 -8.89
N GLN A 226 -1.86 17.22 -8.72
CA GLN A 226 -1.16 18.15 -9.59
C GLN A 226 0.28 17.70 -9.84
N PRO A 227 0.90 18.07 -10.98
CA PRO A 227 2.27 17.69 -11.34
C PRO A 227 3.28 17.93 -10.23
N ALA A 228 3.22 19.11 -9.58
CA ALA A 228 4.15 19.51 -8.53
C ALA A 228 4.01 18.73 -7.21
N ASN A 229 2.91 17.97 -7.02
CA ASN A 229 2.68 17.12 -5.86
C ASN A 229 2.79 15.63 -6.19
N ALA A 230 3.20 15.31 -7.42
CA ALA A 230 3.20 13.96 -7.93
C ALA A 230 4.58 13.57 -8.45
N VAL A 231 4.87 12.27 -8.40
CA VAL A 231 6.06 11.67 -9.00
C VAL A 231 5.58 10.51 -9.85
N LEU A 232 5.97 10.50 -11.12
CA LEU A 232 5.76 9.38 -12.02
C LEU A 232 6.96 8.44 -11.90
N ILE A 233 6.72 7.19 -11.57
CA ILE A 233 7.73 6.16 -11.44
C ILE A 233 7.49 5.15 -12.57
N VAL A 234 8.49 4.94 -13.41
CA VAL A 234 8.45 3.98 -14.51
C VAL A 234 9.47 2.89 -14.25
N THR A 235 9.04 1.65 -14.16
CA THR A 235 9.91 0.49 -13.92
C THR A 235 9.67 -0.60 -14.96
N GLY A 236 10.66 -1.45 -15.20
CA GLY A 236 10.56 -2.54 -16.18
C GLY A 236 11.31 -2.26 -17.48
N ASP A 237 10.85 -2.83 -18.57
CA ASP A 237 11.51 -2.78 -19.89
C ASP A 237 11.25 -1.43 -20.60
N ALA A 238 11.74 -0.36 -19.99
CA ALA A 238 11.69 1.00 -20.53
C ALA A 238 12.99 1.75 -20.22
N THR A 239 13.55 2.42 -21.22
CA THR A 239 14.69 3.34 -21.00
C THR A 239 14.22 4.66 -20.39
N ALA A 240 15.16 5.46 -19.87
CA ALA A 240 14.84 6.79 -19.33
C ALA A 240 14.27 7.72 -20.42
N GLU A 241 14.77 7.60 -21.65
CA GLU A 241 14.33 8.37 -22.80
C GLU A 241 12.90 7.97 -23.22
N GLU A 242 12.61 6.66 -23.31
CA GLU A 242 11.27 6.14 -23.60
C GLU A 242 10.26 6.60 -22.54
N ALA A 243 10.61 6.47 -21.26
CA ALA A 243 9.78 6.88 -20.14
C ALA A 243 9.52 8.39 -20.15
N SER A 244 10.56 9.21 -20.36
CA SER A 244 10.44 10.67 -20.46
C SER A 244 9.58 11.10 -21.65
N ALA A 245 9.72 10.44 -22.80
CA ALA A 245 8.90 10.72 -23.98
C ALA A 245 7.42 10.38 -23.75
N LEU A 246 7.11 9.23 -23.14
CA LEU A 246 5.74 8.85 -22.77
C LEU A 246 5.15 9.84 -21.76
N ALA A 247 5.90 10.19 -20.72
CA ALA A 247 5.46 11.14 -19.70
C ALA A 247 5.19 12.52 -20.30
N THR A 248 6.10 13.01 -21.16
CA THR A 248 5.93 14.30 -21.85
C THR A 248 4.71 14.29 -22.75
N LYS A 249 4.52 13.24 -23.55
CA LYS A 249 3.42 13.14 -24.50
C LYS A 249 2.05 13.13 -23.82
N TYR A 250 1.89 12.37 -22.74
CA TYR A 250 0.58 12.11 -22.15
C TYR A 250 0.27 12.92 -20.89
N LEU A 251 1.31 13.35 -20.15
CA LEU A 251 1.18 14.11 -18.92
C LEU A 251 1.82 15.50 -19.00
N GLY A 252 2.50 15.86 -20.10
CA GLY A 252 3.14 17.18 -20.24
C GLY A 252 2.16 18.35 -20.24
N ALA A 253 0.93 18.14 -20.73
CA ALA A 253 -0.15 19.13 -20.71
C ALA A 253 -0.93 19.17 -19.37
N TRP A 254 -0.57 18.31 -18.41
CA TRP A 254 -1.25 18.28 -17.12
C TRP A 254 -1.02 19.59 -16.37
N LYS A 255 -2.11 20.33 -16.12
CA LYS A 255 -2.06 21.67 -15.56
C LYS A 255 -1.65 21.66 -14.09
N ARG A 256 -0.76 22.57 -13.73
CA ARG A 256 -0.46 22.91 -12.34
C ARG A 256 -1.64 23.69 -11.76
N SER A 257 -2.14 23.29 -10.60
CA SER A 257 -3.07 24.13 -9.84
C SER A 257 -2.29 25.18 -9.07
N ALA A 258 -2.86 26.38 -8.94
CA ALA A 258 -2.27 27.48 -8.18
C ALA A 258 -2.30 27.22 -6.65
N THR A 259 -3.09 26.25 -6.21
CA THR A 259 -3.19 25.87 -4.80
C THR A 259 -1.96 25.07 -4.37
N LYS A 260 -1.31 25.49 -3.28
CA LYS A 260 -0.24 24.70 -2.67
C LYS A 260 -0.82 23.41 -2.10
N PRO A 261 -0.24 22.23 -2.37
CA PRO A 261 -0.72 20.97 -1.80
C PRO A 261 -0.69 21.02 -0.29
N VAL A 262 -1.67 20.37 0.33
CA VAL A 262 -1.68 20.20 1.78
C VAL A 262 -0.76 19.01 2.05
N SER A 263 0.52 19.26 2.28
CA SER A 263 1.38 18.23 2.87
C SER A 263 0.91 18.05 4.31
N GLY A 264 0.50 16.83 4.67
CA GLY A 264 0.35 16.45 6.06
C GLY A 264 1.61 16.87 6.81
N THR A 265 1.44 17.66 7.87
CA THR A 265 2.54 18.03 8.74
C THR A 265 3.21 16.74 9.20
N ARG A 266 4.44 16.50 8.73
CA ARG A 266 5.35 15.54 9.36
C ARG A 266 5.69 16.11 10.73
N THR A 267 4.79 15.97 11.69
CA THR A 267 5.14 16.11 13.10
C THR A 267 5.99 14.90 13.40
N SER A 268 7.31 15.11 13.48
CA SER A 268 8.19 14.15 14.14
C SER A 268 7.55 13.78 15.48
N PRO A 269 7.48 12.50 15.87
CA PRO A 269 7.16 12.16 17.24
C PRO A 269 8.10 12.98 18.12
N ALA A 270 7.54 13.70 19.10
CA ALA A 270 8.35 14.30 20.14
C ALA A 270 9.22 13.17 20.72
N GLU A 271 10.53 13.41 20.83
CA GLU A 271 11.42 12.50 21.54
C GLU A 271 10.82 12.29 22.94
N THR A 272 10.30 11.09 23.18
CA THR A 272 9.89 10.68 24.52
C THR A 272 11.14 10.67 25.37
N THR A 273 11.28 11.66 26.26
CA THR A 273 12.23 11.64 27.38
C THR A 273 11.69 10.76 28.50
#